data_AF-A0A2V9S4F5-F1
#
_entry.id   AF-A0A2V9S4F5-F1
#
_cell.length_a   1.000
_cell.length_b   1.000
_cell.length_c   1.000
_cell.angle_alpha   90.00
_cell.angle_beta   90.00
_cell.angle_gamma   90.00
#
_symmetry.space_group_name_H-M   'P 1'
#
loop_
_entity.id
_entity.type
_entity.pdbx_description
1 polymer ?
#
loop_
_entity_poly.entity_id
_entity_poly.type
_entity_poly.pdbx_seq_one_letter_code
_entity_poly.pdbx_strand_id
1 'polypeptide(L)'
;MTNDERMQRESNLIATVRKTLPEFAKACADEAELVLLHQDAFAADYQEEEYRLLGMAIKYAGLRGKEVRVIGKNRTTLEDDTIQ
;
A
#
# COMPACT_ATOMS: atom_id res chain seq x y z
N MET A 1 -7.15 -22.73 -10.27
CA MET A 1 -7.85 -21.66 -9.54
C MET A 1 -9.06 -21.29 -10.35
N THR A 2 -10.26 -21.42 -9.78
CA THR A 2 -11.51 -21.12 -10.48
C THR A 2 -11.74 -19.61 -10.56
N ASN A 3 -12.67 -19.16 -11.41
CA ASN A 3 -13.03 -17.75 -11.49
C ASN A 3 -13.63 -17.24 -10.17
N ASP A 4 -14.41 -18.07 -9.48
CA ASP A 4 -15.02 -17.72 -8.19
C ASP A 4 -13.96 -17.51 -7.10
N GLU A 5 -12.93 -18.37 -7.06
CA GLU A 5 -11.79 -18.21 -6.14
C GLU A 5 -11.03 -16.91 -6.39
N ARG A 6 -10.89 -16.50 -7.67
CA ARG A 6 -10.26 -15.23 -8.03
C ARG A 6 -11.08 -14.03 -7.58
N MET A 7 -12.38 -14.03 -7.88
CA MET A 7 -13.29 -12.95 -7.49
C MET A 7 -13.35 -12.81 -5.96
N GLN A 8 -13.36 -13.92 -5.22
CA GLN A 8 -13.37 -13.87 -3.76
C GLN A 8 -12.08 -13.25 -3.21
N ARG A 9 -10.92 -13.63 -3.75
CA ARG A 9 -9.62 -13.07 -3.34
C ARG A 9 -9.55 -11.57 -3.63
N GLU A 10 -10.06 -11.14 -4.77
CA GLU A 10 -10.12 -9.72 -5.14
C GLU A 10 -11.06 -8.93 -4.23
N SER A 11 -12.24 -9.46 -3.95
CA SER A 11 -13.20 -8.84 -3.02
C SER A 11 -12.61 -8.69 -1.61
N ASN A 12 -11.94 -9.74 -1.12
CA ASN A 12 -11.26 -9.72 0.16
C ASN A 12 -10.16 -8.65 0.20
N LEU A 13 -9.34 -8.56 -0.86
CA LEU A 13 -8.31 -7.53 -0.99
C LEU A 13 -8.91 -6.12 -0.92
N ILE A 14 -9.97 -5.86 -1.71
CA ILE A 14 -10.65 -4.56 -1.75
C ILE A 14 -11.22 -4.20 -0.37
N ALA A 15 -11.84 -5.15 0.31
CA ALA A 15 -12.40 -4.96 1.64
C ALA A 15 -11.31 -4.65 2.68
N THR A 16 -10.20 -5.40 2.66
CA THR A 16 -9.09 -5.18 3.59
C THR A 16 -8.47 -3.80 3.38
N VAL A 17 -8.16 -3.39 2.14
CA VAL A 17 -7.55 -2.08 1.86
C VAL A 17 -8.48 -0.93 2.24
N ARG A 18 -9.78 -1.02 1.93
CA ARG A 18 -10.75 0.02 2.35
C ARG A 18 -10.88 0.15 3.87
N LYS A 19 -10.70 -0.94 4.61
CA LYS A 19 -10.76 -0.94 6.08
C LYS A 19 -9.49 -0.40 6.72
N THR A 20 -8.32 -0.81 6.20
CA THR A 20 -7.02 -0.52 6.81
C THR A 20 -6.39 0.78 6.32
N LEU A 21 -6.65 1.16 5.06
CA LEU A 21 -6.07 2.33 4.40
C LEU A 21 -7.18 3.15 3.69
N PRO A 22 -8.17 3.67 4.43
CA PRO A 22 -9.33 4.34 3.84
C PRO A 22 -8.95 5.56 3.00
N GLU A 23 -7.95 6.34 3.43
CA GLU A 23 -7.48 7.53 2.71
C GLU A 23 -6.75 7.17 1.41
N PHE A 24 -5.92 6.12 1.44
CA PHE A 24 -5.29 5.58 0.23
C PHE A 24 -6.34 5.06 -0.76
N ALA A 25 -7.37 4.35 -0.28
CA ALA A 25 -8.45 3.86 -1.13
C ALA A 25 -9.22 5.02 -1.78
N LYS A 26 -9.43 6.12 -1.04
CA LYS A 26 -10.04 7.35 -1.55
C LYS A 26 -9.15 8.04 -2.60
N ALA A 27 -7.85 8.16 -2.34
CA ALA A 27 -6.90 8.72 -3.30
C ALA A 27 -6.84 7.90 -4.60
N CYS A 28 -6.87 6.56 -4.50
CA CYS A 28 -6.93 5.67 -5.67
C CYS A 28 -8.25 5.77 -6.47
N ALA A 29 -9.31 6.30 -5.86
CA ALA A 29 -10.60 6.50 -6.52
C ALA A 29 -10.70 7.86 -7.24
N ASP A 30 -9.75 8.76 -6.98
CA ASP A 30 -9.64 10.05 -7.67
C ASP A 30 -9.20 9.84 -9.14
N GLU A 31 -9.30 10.88 -9.96
CA GLU A 31 -8.93 10.82 -11.39
C GLU A 31 -7.40 10.75 -11.59
N ALA A 32 -6.61 11.08 -10.58
CA ALA A 32 -5.15 11.07 -10.64
C ALA A 32 -4.59 9.71 -11.07
N GLU A 33 -3.74 9.67 -12.10
CA GLU A 33 -3.17 8.42 -12.63
C GLU A 33 -2.06 7.83 -11.75
N LEU A 34 -1.38 8.68 -10.97
CA LEU A 34 -0.24 8.32 -10.13
C LEU A 34 -0.61 8.38 -8.64
N VAL A 35 -0.22 7.35 -7.89
CA VAL A 35 -0.29 7.31 -6.43
C VAL A 35 1.12 7.24 -5.85
N LEU A 36 1.42 8.19 -4.96
CA LEU A 36 2.67 8.24 -4.22
C LEU A 36 2.49 7.55 -2.87
N LEU A 37 3.37 6.59 -2.58
CA LEU A 37 3.44 5.93 -1.28
C LEU A 37 4.77 6.25 -0.62
N HIS A 38 4.76 6.67 0.65
CA HIS A 38 6.00 6.78 1.42
C HIS A 38 6.37 5.40 1.98
N GLN A 39 7.64 5.01 1.92
CA GLN A 39 8.13 3.73 2.45
C GLN A 39 7.78 3.57 3.93
N ASP A 40 8.01 4.62 4.73
CA ASP A 40 7.79 4.60 6.18
C ASP A 40 6.30 4.54 6.56
N ALA A 41 5.38 4.74 5.60
CA ALA A 41 3.95 4.53 5.86
C ALA A 41 3.58 3.05 6.03
N PHE A 42 4.47 2.13 5.64
CA PHE A 42 4.31 0.68 5.72
C PHE A 42 5.53 -0.02 6.34
N ALA A 43 6.34 0.69 7.13
CA ALA A 43 7.60 0.14 7.64
C ALA A 43 8.00 0.79 8.97
N ALA A 44 7.07 0.83 9.94
CA ALA A 44 7.43 1.31 11.27
C ALA A 44 8.32 0.29 11.99
N ASP A 45 8.05 -1.01 11.82
CA ASP A 45 8.70 -2.07 12.61
C ASP A 45 9.13 -3.32 11.81
N TYR A 46 9.10 -3.28 10.47
CA TYR A 46 9.50 -4.37 9.57
C TYR A 46 8.74 -5.70 9.76
N GLN A 47 7.47 -5.62 10.19
CA GLN A 47 6.64 -6.78 10.47
C GLN A 47 6.06 -7.40 9.19
N GLU A 48 5.78 -8.71 9.23
CA GLU A 48 5.24 -9.44 8.07
C GLU A 48 3.90 -8.85 7.58
N GLU A 49 3.06 -8.39 8.52
CA GLU A 49 1.79 -7.75 8.23
C GLU A 49 1.95 -6.45 7.44
N GLU A 50 3.03 -5.71 7.66
CA GLU A 50 3.31 -4.46 6.96
C GLU A 50 3.72 -4.71 5.51
N TYR A 51 4.59 -5.71 5.24
CA TYR A 51 4.93 -6.11 3.87
C TYR A 51 3.71 -6.62 3.12
N ARG A 52 2.85 -7.37 3.82
CA ARG A 52 1.59 -7.83 3.26
C ARG A 52 0.69 -6.64 2.92
N LEU A 53 0.58 -5.66 3.80
CA LEU A 53 -0.24 -4.47 3.59
C LEU A 53 0.27 -3.62 2.42
N LEU A 54 1.59 -3.44 2.28
CA LEU A 54 2.21 -2.76 1.14
C LEU A 54 1.89 -3.49 -0.18
N GLY A 55 2.01 -4.82 -0.20
CA GLY A 55 1.65 -5.63 -1.37
C GLY A 55 0.17 -5.50 -1.73
N MET A 56 -0.71 -5.42 -0.72
CA MET A 56 -2.14 -5.20 -0.93
C MET A 56 -2.43 -3.82 -1.53
N ALA A 57 -1.77 -2.76 -1.04
CA ALA A 57 -1.91 -1.41 -1.57
C ALA A 57 -1.51 -1.32 -3.05
N ILE A 58 -0.37 -1.90 -3.41
CA ILE A 58 0.11 -1.94 -4.81
C ILE A 58 -0.89 -2.70 -5.70
N LYS A 59 -1.40 -3.85 -5.24
CA LYS A 59 -2.40 -4.62 -6.00
C LYS A 59 -3.70 -3.86 -6.17
N TYR A 60 -4.16 -3.17 -5.14
CA TYR A 60 -5.38 -2.36 -5.20
C TYR A 60 -5.25 -1.20 -6.20
N ALA A 61 -4.13 -0.47 -6.16
CA ALA A 61 -3.85 0.61 -7.10
C ALA A 61 -3.81 0.09 -8.55
N GLY A 62 -3.16 -1.06 -8.78
CA GLY A 62 -3.16 -1.70 -10.09
C GLY A 62 -4.55 -2.10 -10.59
N LEU A 63 -5.43 -2.60 -9.72
CA LEU A 63 -6.84 -2.88 -10.07
C LEU A 63 -7.63 -1.60 -10.44
N ARG A 64 -7.18 -0.44 -9.96
CA ARG A 64 -7.74 0.88 -10.30
C ARG A 64 -7.05 1.53 -11.50
N GLY A 65 -6.10 0.84 -12.14
CA GLY A 65 -5.35 1.36 -13.27
C GLY A 65 -4.37 2.47 -12.91
N LYS A 66 -3.91 2.53 -11.65
CA LYS A 66 -3.01 3.57 -11.16
C LYS A 66 -1.55 3.14 -11.26
N GLU A 67 -0.68 4.07 -11.64
CA GLU A 67 0.75 3.95 -11.43
C GLU A 67 1.07 4.14 -9.94
N VAL A 68 1.97 3.33 -9.40
CA VAL A 68 2.40 3.44 -8.00
C VAL A 68 3.87 3.77 -7.97
N ARG A 69 4.22 4.85 -7.27
CA ARG A 69 5.61 5.21 -6.99
C ARG A 69 5.85 5.25 -5.50
N VAL A 70 6.76 4.38 -5.04
CA VAL A 70 7.20 4.36 -3.65
C VAL A 70 8.38 5.32 -3.51
N ILE A 71 8.27 6.25 -2.55
CA ILE A 71 9.28 7.26 -2.23
C ILE A 71 9.75 7.10 -0.79
N GLY A 72 10.97 7.50 -0.50
CA GLY A 72 11.55 7.49 0.83
C GLY A 72 12.96 8.07 0.80
N LYS A 73 13.43 8.60 1.94
CA LYS A 73 14.86 8.86 2.13
C LYS A 73 15.51 7.54 2.54
N ASN A 74 16.51 7.08 1.79
CA ASN A 74 17.27 5.86 2.10
C ASN A 74 17.64 5.80 3.60
N ARG A 75 17.09 4.86 4.38
CA ARG A 75 17.44 4.45 5.78
C ARG A 75 17.76 5.53 6.83
N THR A 76 17.76 6.81 6.47
CA THR A 76 18.17 7.97 7.27
C THR A 76 17.08 8.36 8.25
N THR A 77 15.85 7.88 8.07
CA THR A 77 14.78 7.99 9.06
C THR A 77 15.15 7.33 10.39
N LEU A 78 16.09 6.35 10.40
CA LEU A 78 16.60 5.73 11.63
C LEU A 78 17.91 6.35 12.15
N GLU A 79 18.60 7.16 11.33
CA GLU A 79 19.90 7.75 11.69
C GLU A 79 19.75 9.14 12.34
N ASP A 80 18.65 9.85 12.10
CA ASP A 80 18.40 11.17 12.71
C ASP A 80 18.02 11.11 14.21
N ASP A 81 17.80 9.92 14.80
CA ASP A 81 17.63 9.74 16.24
C ASP A 81 18.96 9.47 16.99
N THR A 82 20.10 9.48 16.29
CA THR A 82 21.43 9.44 16.92
C THR A 82 22.10 10.81 16.85
N ILE A 83 21.45 11.84 17.39
CA ILE A 83 22.11 13.13 17.65
C ILE A 83 22.75 13.07 19.04
N GLN A 84 24.07 13.31 19.02
CA GLN A 84 25.04 13.37 20.11
C GLN A 84 24.69 14.37 21.22
#